data_AF-A0A938YL56-F1
#
_entry.id   AF-A0A938YL56-F1
#
_cell.length_a   1.000
_cell.length_b   1.000
_cell.length_c   1.000
_cell.angle_alpha   90.00
_cell.angle_beta   90.00
_cell.angle_gamma   90.00
#
_symmetry.space_group_name_H-M   'P 1'
#
loop_
_entity.id
_entity.type
_entity.pdbx_description
1 polymer ?
#
loop_
_entity_poly.entity_id
_entity_poly.type
_entity_poly.pdbx_seq_one_letter_code
_entity_poly.pdbx_strand_id
1 'polypeptide(L)'
;MQTTKAVKDPRKQRKRLYNAPAHIRHKLMAAPLAPDLIRSKGVKTLPVKKGDTVRVVRGDHIGFEGKVSRVDLKRYRIFLEGLTREKVDGTNIFVSVHPSKVIIKNLKLDDKWRKAIVERKKALARSNEEKKGKKAAEKPPAKAVKGKEEKPVEETAVVQEKPAKKPAKPAKKAAQKKTAAKKKTEKKPAAEAKPKKAKKTTVERKAASKTKGGT
;
A
#
# COMPACT_ATOMS: atom_id res chain seq x y z
N MET A 1 14.36 -15.16 -25.48
CA MET A 1 14.47 -15.31 -24.00
C MET A 1 13.20 -15.96 -23.49
N GLN A 2 13.27 -17.16 -22.93
CA GLN A 2 12.09 -17.88 -22.43
C GLN A 2 11.35 -17.00 -21.41
N THR A 3 10.10 -16.67 -21.71
CA THR A 3 9.21 -15.94 -20.81
C THR A 3 8.90 -16.84 -19.62
N THR A 4 9.62 -16.69 -18.52
CA THR A 4 9.39 -17.50 -17.31
C THR A 4 7.93 -17.35 -16.88
N LYS A 5 7.19 -18.47 -16.87
CA LYS A 5 5.77 -18.53 -16.50
C LYS A 5 5.57 -17.88 -15.14
N ALA A 6 4.55 -17.03 -15.00
CA ALA A 6 4.26 -16.37 -13.74
C ALA A 6 3.95 -17.43 -12.66
N VAL A 7 4.80 -17.48 -11.63
CA VAL A 7 4.62 -18.39 -10.48
C VAL A 7 3.38 -17.94 -9.72
N LYS A 8 2.32 -18.76 -9.68
CA LYS A 8 1.05 -18.45 -8.97
C LYS A 8 1.09 -18.80 -7.48
N ASP A 9 1.91 -19.77 -7.08
CA ASP A 9 2.02 -20.24 -5.70
C ASP A 9 2.67 -19.17 -4.77
N PRO A 10 1.95 -18.70 -3.73
CA PRO A 10 2.46 -17.70 -2.78
C PRO A 10 3.74 -18.13 -2.06
N ARG A 11 3.90 -19.42 -1.74
CA ARG A 11 5.09 -19.93 -1.03
C ARG A 11 6.35 -19.73 -1.88
N LYS A 12 6.27 -20.11 -3.16
CA LYS A 12 7.36 -19.93 -4.13
C LYS A 12 7.64 -18.45 -4.42
N GLN A 13 6.60 -17.61 -4.48
CA GLN A 13 6.77 -16.16 -4.65
C GLN A 13 7.54 -15.52 -3.47
N ARG A 14 7.18 -15.86 -2.23
CA ARG A 14 7.85 -15.35 -1.02
C ARG A 14 9.32 -15.81 -0.96
N LYS A 15 9.58 -17.10 -1.27
CA LYS A 15 10.95 -17.65 -1.34
C LYS A 15 11.80 -16.89 -2.37
N ARG A 16 11.24 -16.58 -3.54
CA ARG A 16 11.94 -15.83 -4.59
C ARG A 16 12.27 -14.39 -4.17
N LEU A 17 11.39 -13.71 -3.43
CA LEU A 17 11.66 -12.37 -2.91
C LEU A 17 12.79 -12.38 -1.87
N TYR A 18 12.79 -13.35 -0.97
CA TYR A 18 13.80 -13.48 0.08
C TYR A 18 15.19 -13.81 -0.49
N ASN A 19 15.24 -14.71 -1.48
CA ASN A 19 16.49 -15.18 -2.10
C ASN A 19 16.93 -14.37 -3.33
N ALA A 20 16.24 -13.27 -3.69
CA ALA A 20 16.55 -12.51 -4.88
C ALA A 20 18.01 -11.99 -4.87
N PRO A 21 18.74 -12.03 -6.01
CA PRO A 21 20.03 -11.36 -6.15
C PRO A 21 19.92 -9.84 -6.13
N ALA A 22 21.02 -9.13 -5.84
CA ALA A 22 21.04 -7.68 -5.64
C ALA A 22 20.46 -6.86 -6.79
N HIS A 23 20.75 -7.24 -8.05
CA HIS A 23 20.23 -6.54 -9.23
C HIS A 23 18.70 -6.64 -9.34
N ILE A 24 18.11 -7.78 -8.95
CA ILE A 24 16.65 -7.96 -8.88
C ILE A 24 16.08 -7.15 -7.72
N ARG A 25 16.75 -7.17 -6.55
CA ARG A 25 16.30 -6.37 -5.39
C ARG A 25 16.23 -4.89 -5.71
N HIS A 26 17.25 -4.37 -6.40
CA HIS A 26 17.27 -2.98 -6.84
C HIS A 26 16.07 -2.63 -7.74
N LYS A 27 15.70 -3.51 -8.68
CA LYS A 27 14.52 -3.31 -9.54
C LYS A 27 13.20 -3.31 -8.74
N LEU A 28 13.13 -4.14 -7.69
CA LEU A 28 11.97 -4.22 -6.79
C LEU A 28 11.84 -3.02 -5.85
N MET A 29 12.95 -2.35 -5.52
CA MET A 29 12.98 -1.13 -4.70
C MET A 29 12.60 0.13 -5.49
N ALA A 30 11.55 0.03 -6.30
CA ALA A 30 10.99 1.17 -7.03
C ALA A 30 9.97 1.93 -6.19
N ALA A 31 9.99 3.25 -6.29
CA ALA A 31 9.02 4.15 -5.69
C ALA A 31 8.26 4.93 -6.79
N PRO A 32 7.00 5.34 -6.52
CA PRO A 32 6.27 6.27 -7.37
C PRO A 32 6.94 7.64 -7.42
N LEU A 33 6.85 8.30 -8.58
CA LEU A 33 7.26 9.69 -8.75
C LEU A 33 6.13 10.65 -8.38
N ALA A 34 6.47 11.87 -7.99
CA ALA A 34 5.52 12.95 -7.81
C ALA A 34 4.81 13.28 -9.13
N PRO A 35 3.55 13.75 -9.11
CA PRO A 35 2.79 14.07 -10.32
C PRO A 35 3.53 15.03 -11.26
N ASP A 36 4.26 16.01 -10.72
CA ASP A 36 5.04 16.98 -11.49
C ASP A 36 6.21 16.32 -12.24
N LEU A 37 6.88 15.37 -11.58
CA LEU A 37 7.92 14.55 -12.19
C LEU A 37 7.37 13.57 -13.23
N ILE A 38 6.17 13.04 -13.01
CA ILE A 38 5.51 12.15 -13.98
C ILE A 38 5.21 12.92 -15.26
N ARG A 39 4.70 14.15 -15.16
CA ARG A 39 4.40 15.00 -16.32
C ARG A 39 5.67 15.33 -17.12
N SER A 40 6.74 15.74 -16.43
CA SER A 40 8.00 16.10 -17.10
C SER A 40 8.75 14.91 -17.71
N LYS A 41 8.87 13.80 -16.97
CA LYS A 41 9.69 12.64 -17.41
C LYS A 41 8.88 11.56 -18.14
N GLY A 42 7.55 11.55 -18.02
CA GLY A 42 6.68 10.55 -18.64
C GLY A 42 6.79 9.14 -18.02
N VAL A 43 7.34 9.03 -16.81
CA VAL A 43 7.56 7.74 -16.13
C VAL A 43 6.86 7.74 -14.78
N LYS A 44 6.16 6.64 -14.45
CA LYS A 44 5.40 6.52 -13.20
C LYS A 44 6.25 6.12 -11.99
N THR A 45 7.24 5.26 -12.18
CA THR A 45 8.04 4.68 -11.09
C THR A 45 9.52 4.55 -11.44
N LEU A 46 10.40 4.75 -10.46
CA LEU A 46 11.86 4.55 -10.59
C LEU A 46 12.46 3.89 -9.33
N PRO A 47 13.52 3.08 -9.48
CA PRO A 47 14.34 2.63 -8.36
C PRO A 47 14.94 3.80 -7.57
N VAL A 48 14.79 3.73 -6.25
CA VAL A 48 15.29 4.76 -5.33
C VAL A 48 16.83 4.69 -5.28
N LYS A 49 17.49 5.85 -5.38
CA LYS A 49 18.96 5.99 -5.24
C LYS A 49 19.28 6.91 -4.08
N LYS A 50 20.48 6.75 -3.52
CA LYS A 50 21.04 7.68 -2.54
C LYS A 50 21.05 9.10 -3.11
N GLY A 51 20.57 10.06 -2.33
CA GLY A 51 20.48 11.47 -2.71
C GLY A 51 19.22 11.88 -3.48
N ASP A 52 18.28 10.97 -3.75
CA ASP A 52 16.94 11.39 -4.18
C ASP A 52 16.21 12.10 -3.02
N THR A 53 15.38 13.09 -3.32
CA THR A 53 14.48 13.70 -2.33
C THR A 53 13.13 13.02 -2.37
N VAL A 54 12.63 12.62 -1.21
CA VAL A 54 11.46 11.76 -1.09
C VAL A 54 10.53 12.27 0.00
N ARG A 55 9.23 12.13 -0.21
CA ARG A 55 8.16 12.44 0.75
C ARG A 55 7.45 11.18 1.21
N VAL A 56 7.34 10.97 2.52
CA VAL A 56 6.61 9.83 3.08
C VAL A 56 5.10 10.07 3.00
N VAL A 57 4.36 9.08 2.48
CA VAL A 57 2.92 9.17 2.22
C VAL A 57 2.11 8.26 3.13
N ARG A 58 2.71 7.17 3.65
CA ARG A 58 2.02 6.20 4.50
C ARG A 58 2.86 5.82 5.72
N GLY A 59 2.20 5.64 6.86
CA GLY A 59 2.82 5.24 8.15
C GLY A 59 2.75 6.36 9.18
N ASP A 60 3.63 6.31 10.18
CA ASP A 60 3.60 7.28 11.30
C ASP A 60 4.22 8.63 10.91
N HIS A 61 5.14 8.61 9.94
CA HIS A 61 5.91 9.78 9.52
C HIS A 61 5.37 10.43 8.23
N ILE A 62 4.04 10.47 8.06
CA ILE A 62 3.40 11.05 6.88
C ILE A 62 3.76 12.53 6.75
N GLY A 63 4.01 12.99 5.53
CA GLY A 63 4.34 14.38 5.25
C GLY A 63 5.81 14.72 5.44
N PHE A 64 6.59 13.86 6.08
CA PHE A 64 8.03 14.07 6.23
C PHE A 64 8.73 14.03 4.86
N GLU A 65 9.64 14.98 4.65
CA GLU A 65 10.43 15.12 3.44
C GLU A 65 11.91 15.09 3.79
N GLY A 66 12.67 14.28 3.06
CA GLY A 66 14.09 14.13 3.30
C GLY A 66 14.83 13.53 2.12
N LYS A 67 16.15 13.68 2.13
CA LYS A 67 17.02 13.01 1.16
C LYS A 67 17.26 11.56 1.57
N VAL A 68 17.44 10.67 0.62
CA VAL A 68 17.82 9.28 0.91
C VAL A 68 19.29 9.23 1.31
N SER A 69 19.56 8.89 2.57
CA SER A 69 20.91 8.71 3.09
C SER A 69 21.51 7.36 2.67
N ARG A 70 20.76 6.28 2.93
CA ARG A 70 21.19 4.91 2.63
C ARG A 70 20.04 4.07 2.07
N VAL A 71 20.37 3.20 1.12
CA VAL A 71 19.49 2.16 0.59
C VAL A 71 20.01 0.80 1.02
N ASP A 72 19.20 0.04 1.75
CA ASP A 72 19.51 -1.34 2.15
C ASP A 72 18.71 -2.33 1.28
N LEU A 73 19.41 -2.89 0.29
CA LEU A 73 18.87 -3.90 -0.60
C LEU A 73 18.59 -5.22 0.12
N LYS A 74 19.32 -5.55 1.22
CA LYS A 74 19.16 -6.82 1.92
C LYS A 74 17.80 -6.89 2.60
N ARG A 75 17.39 -5.78 3.23
CA ARG A 75 16.12 -5.69 3.98
C ARG A 75 14.99 -4.99 3.22
N TYR A 76 15.23 -4.55 1.99
CA TYR A 76 14.28 -3.74 1.19
C TYR A 76 13.84 -2.46 1.90
N ARG A 77 14.78 -1.79 2.56
CA ARG A 77 14.53 -0.56 3.34
C ARG A 77 15.38 0.60 2.86
N ILE A 78 14.82 1.80 3.00
CA ILE A 78 15.51 3.07 2.78
C ILE A 78 15.56 3.85 4.08
N PHE A 79 16.62 4.63 4.23
CA PHE A 79 16.82 5.53 5.37
C PHE A 79 16.83 6.96 4.86
N LEU A 80 16.01 7.80 5.45
CA LEU A 80 15.89 9.21 5.10
C LEU A 80 16.70 10.05 6.09
N GLU A 81 17.35 11.07 5.58
CA GLU A 81 18.00 12.10 6.38
C GLU A 81 16.95 12.90 7.16
N GLY A 82 17.24 13.20 8.43
CA GLY A 82 16.31 13.86 9.36
C GLY A 82 15.20 12.96 9.91
N LEU A 83 14.98 11.77 9.35
CA LEU A 83 14.03 10.81 9.92
C LEU A 83 14.72 9.90 10.93
N THR A 84 14.88 10.41 12.15
CA THR A 84 15.56 9.72 13.24
C THR A 84 14.63 9.44 14.42
N ARG A 85 14.99 8.44 15.22
CA ARG A 85 14.47 8.28 16.58
C ARG A 85 15.64 8.22 17.56
N GLU A 86 15.41 8.72 18.76
CA GLU A 86 16.35 8.66 19.86
C GLU A 86 16.35 7.27 20.51
N LYS A 87 17.53 6.78 20.90
CA LYS A 87 17.67 5.63 21.80
C LYS A 87 17.59 6.08 23.26
N VAL A 88 17.46 5.12 24.18
CA VAL A 88 17.61 5.38 25.63
C VAL A 88 18.97 5.98 25.96
N ASP A 89 20.00 5.62 25.19
CA ASP A 89 21.38 6.14 25.34
C ASP A 89 21.56 7.56 24.76
N GLY A 90 20.50 8.21 24.26
CA GLY A 90 20.54 9.55 23.64
C GLY A 90 21.06 9.59 22.18
N THR A 91 21.56 8.47 21.65
CA THR A 91 22.03 8.41 20.25
C THR A 91 20.87 8.33 19.25
N ASN A 92 20.97 9.10 18.16
CA ASN A 92 19.99 9.11 17.08
C ASN A 92 20.21 7.98 16.07
N ILE A 93 19.16 7.21 15.75
CA ILE A 93 19.18 6.22 14.67
C ILE A 93 18.16 6.60 13.61
N PHE A 94 18.52 6.40 12.34
CA PHE A 94 17.58 6.51 11.24
C PHE A 94 16.45 5.48 11.32
N VAL A 95 15.23 5.94 11.14
CA VAL A 95 14.05 5.08 11.00
C VAL A 95 14.01 4.50 9.59
N SER A 96 13.79 3.19 9.50
CA SER A 96 13.71 2.50 8.21
C SER A 96 12.33 2.64 7.56
N VAL A 97 12.29 2.98 6.28
CA VAL A 97 11.05 3.13 5.50
C VAL A 97 11.08 2.18 4.31
N HIS A 98 9.92 1.67 3.88
CA HIS A 98 9.83 0.87 2.66
C HIS A 98 9.59 1.81 1.46
N PRO A 99 10.28 1.64 0.31
CA PRO A 99 10.20 2.59 -0.81
C PRO A 99 8.78 2.81 -1.35
N SER A 100 7.90 1.79 -1.30
CA SER A 100 6.50 1.94 -1.74
C SER A 100 5.63 2.85 -0.85
N LYS A 101 6.11 3.23 0.35
CA LYS A 101 5.42 4.19 1.24
C LYS A 101 5.79 5.64 0.95
N VAL A 102 6.64 5.88 -0.05
CA VAL A 102 7.29 7.17 -0.28
C VAL A 102 7.11 7.58 -1.74
N ILE A 103 7.01 8.88 -2.01
CA ILE A 103 6.95 9.47 -3.35
C ILE A 103 8.23 10.26 -3.59
N ILE A 104 8.92 9.97 -4.69
CA ILE A 104 10.11 10.74 -5.07
C ILE A 104 9.68 12.10 -5.61
N LYS A 105 10.17 13.17 -4.98
CA LYS A 105 9.95 14.56 -5.41
C LYS A 105 11.02 15.06 -6.36
N ASN A 106 12.29 14.84 -6.01
CA ASN A 106 13.43 15.25 -6.83
C ASN A 106 14.34 14.05 -7.09
N LEU A 107 14.80 13.96 -8.34
CA LEU A 107 15.66 12.87 -8.80
C LEU A 107 17.09 13.35 -8.95
N LYS A 108 18.04 12.60 -8.38
CA LYS A 108 19.46 12.81 -8.66
C LYS A 108 19.81 12.23 -10.02
N LEU A 109 20.21 13.07 -10.99
CA LEU A 109 20.40 12.68 -12.40
C LEU A 109 21.86 12.67 -12.86
N ASP A 110 22.82 12.74 -11.96
CA ASP A 110 24.25 12.92 -12.30
C ASP A 110 24.82 11.74 -13.11
N ASP A 111 24.20 10.58 -12.99
CA ASP A 111 24.66 9.31 -13.52
C ASP A 111 24.07 9.03 -14.92
N LYS A 112 24.94 8.76 -15.90
CA LYS A 112 24.58 8.38 -17.28
C LYS A 112 23.62 7.19 -17.31
N TRP A 113 23.82 6.17 -16.48
CA TRP A 113 22.96 4.99 -16.45
C TRP A 113 21.55 5.33 -15.96
N ARG A 114 21.43 6.28 -15.03
CA ARG A 114 20.12 6.69 -14.50
C ARG A 114 19.33 7.48 -15.53
N LYS A 115 19.97 8.34 -16.31
CA LYS A 115 19.36 9.04 -17.45
C LYS A 115 18.86 8.04 -18.50
N ALA A 116 19.71 7.08 -18.90
CA ALA A 116 19.35 6.03 -19.86
C ALA A 116 18.15 5.17 -19.38
N ILE A 117 18.05 4.87 -18.08
CA ILE A 117 16.89 4.15 -17.52
C ILE A 117 15.60 4.96 -17.67
N VAL A 118 15.65 6.28 -17.44
CA VAL A 118 14.49 7.16 -17.56
C VAL A 118 14.03 7.21 -19.01
N GLU A 119 14.95 7.43 -19.96
CA GLU A 119 14.65 7.48 -21.39
C GLU A 119 14.07 6.16 -21.90
N ARG A 120 14.70 5.03 -21.56
CA ARG A 120 14.19 3.70 -21.91
C ARG A 120 12.79 3.47 -21.34
N LYS A 121 12.55 3.85 -20.08
CA LYS A 121 11.21 3.71 -19.47
C LYS A 121 10.17 4.64 -20.11
N LYS A 122 10.57 5.84 -20.53
CA LYS A 122 9.71 6.79 -21.22
C LYS A 122 9.27 6.24 -22.58
N ALA A 123 10.20 5.69 -23.36
CA ALA A 123 9.89 5.01 -24.62
C ALA A 123 8.93 3.82 -24.41
N LEU A 124 9.19 3.00 -23.40
CA LEU A 124 8.29 1.89 -23.05
C LEU A 124 6.90 2.37 -22.61
N ALA A 125 6.79 3.46 -21.86
CA ALA A 125 5.51 4.03 -21.46
C ALA A 125 4.68 4.44 -22.68
N ARG A 126 5.28 5.19 -23.62
CA ARG A 126 4.63 5.61 -24.87
C ARG A 126 4.16 4.43 -25.72
N SER A 127 5.03 3.45 -25.94
CA SER A 127 4.66 2.25 -26.74
C SER A 127 3.50 1.44 -26.13
N ASN A 128 3.38 1.43 -24.80
CA ASN A 128 2.27 0.75 -24.12
C ASN A 128 0.96 1.53 -24.27
N GLU A 129 1.00 2.85 -24.31
CA GLU A 129 -0.17 3.70 -24.56
C GLU A 129 -0.68 3.49 -25.99
N GLU A 130 0.20 3.46 -26.99
CA GLU A 130 -0.15 3.17 -28.38
C GLU A 130 -0.77 1.76 -28.55
N LYS A 131 -0.17 0.74 -27.93
CA LYS A 131 -0.73 -0.63 -27.95
C LYS A 131 -2.09 -0.71 -27.27
N LYS A 132 -2.32 0.06 -26.21
CA LYS A 132 -3.61 0.11 -25.52
C LYS A 132 -4.67 0.83 -26.36
N GLY A 133 -4.29 1.88 -27.11
CA GLY A 133 -5.15 2.53 -28.08
C GLY A 133 -5.58 1.60 -29.22
N LYS A 134 -4.63 0.86 -29.80
CA LYS A 134 -4.92 -0.12 -30.88
C LYS A 134 -5.80 -1.29 -30.39
N LYS A 135 -5.53 -1.85 -29.20
CA LYS A 135 -6.38 -2.90 -28.61
C LYS A 135 -7.78 -2.44 -28.20
N ALA A 136 -7.97 -1.14 -27.96
CA ALA A 136 -9.30 -0.58 -27.69
C ALA A 136 -10.09 -0.36 -28.99
N ALA A 137 -9.42 -0.08 -30.11
CA ALA A 137 -10.02 0.04 -31.43
C ALA A 137 -10.31 -1.32 -32.11
N GLU A 138 -9.55 -2.37 -31.79
CA GLU A 138 -9.71 -3.72 -32.36
C GLU A 138 -10.71 -4.62 -31.61
N LYS A 139 -11.28 -4.17 -30.48
CA LYS A 139 -12.44 -4.85 -29.88
C LYS A 139 -13.70 -4.42 -30.64
N PRO A 140 -14.33 -5.27 -31.48
CA PRO A 140 -15.59 -4.91 -32.11
C PRO A 140 -16.67 -4.67 -31.05
N PRO A 141 -17.54 -3.66 -31.19
CA PRO A 141 -18.74 -3.56 -30.37
C PRO A 141 -19.61 -4.78 -30.71
N ALA A 142 -19.80 -5.68 -29.74
CA ALA A 142 -20.72 -6.80 -29.90
C ALA A 142 -22.12 -6.25 -30.22
N LYS A 143 -22.61 -6.63 -31.40
CA LYS A 143 -23.88 -6.21 -32.01
C LYS A 143 -25.08 -6.46 -31.10
N ALA A 144 -25.90 -5.43 -30.96
CA ALA A 144 -27.35 -5.58 -30.85
C ALA A 144 -27.93 -5.88 -32.25
N VAL A 145 -28.79 -6.90 -32.36
CA VAL A 145 -29.84 -7.00 -33.40
C VAL A 145 -31.08 -7.60 -32.74
N LYS A 146 -32.21 -6.88 -32.91
CA LYS A 146 -33.60 -7.21 -32.56
C LYS A 146 -34.30 -8.00 -33.69
N GLY A 147 -35.33 -8.77 -33.34
CA GLY A 147 -36.56 -9.08 -34.12
C GLY A 147 -37.52 -9.86 -33.20
N LYS A 148 -38.69 -9.32 -32.75
CA LYS A 148 -40.05 -9.22 -33.38
C LYS A 148 -40.64 -10.61 -33.71
N GLU A 149 -41.90 -10.98 -33.49
CA GLU A 149 -43.22 -10.45 -33.05
C GLU A 149 -44.07 -11.70 -32.65
N GLU A 150 -45.05 -11.63 -31.73
CA GLU A 150 -46.51 -11.64 -32.03
C GLU A 150 -47.36 -11.22 -30.78
N LYS A 151 -48.48 -10.53 -31.00
CA LYS A 151 -49.56 -10.13 -30.04
C LYS A 151 -50.90 -10.82 -30.48
N PRO A 152 -52.16 -10.43 -30.07
CA PRO A 152 -52.77 -9.77 -28.86
C PRO A 152 -54.11 -10.42 -28.38
N VAL A 153 -54.72 -9.98 -27.25
CA VAL A 153 -56.19 -9.72 -27.00
C VAL A 153 -56.30 -8.86 -25.71
N GLU A 154 -56.62 -7.54 -25.72
CA GLU A 154 -57.96 -6.87 -25.56
C GLU A 154 -58.78 -7.39 -24.35
N GLU A 155 -59.23 -6.59 -23.36
CA GLU A 155 -60.24 -5.52 -23.46
C GLU A 155 -60.10 -4.41 -22.40
N THR A 156 -60.64 -3.26 -22.79
CA THR A 156 -60.83 -1.98 -22.09
C THR A 156 -62.09 -1.93 -21.23
N ALA A 157 -62.04 -1.27 -20.07
CA ALA A 157 -63.18 -0.52 -19.52
C ALA A 157 -62.70 0.71 -18.72
N VAL A 158 -63.25 1.87 -19.08
CA VAL A 158 -63.02 3.24 -18.58
C VAL A 158 -64.19 3.57 -17.60
N VAL A 159 -64.05 4.35 -16.52
CA VAL A 159 -64.47 5.78 -16.38
C VAL A 159 -64.33 6.27 -14.92
N GLN A 160 -63.57 7.36 -14.72
CA GLN A 160 -63.72 8.60 -13.87
C GLN A 160 -64.15 8.50 -12.37
N GLU A 161 -63.70 9.27 -11.36
CA GLU A 161 -63.08 10.62 -11.27
C GLU A 161 -62.39 10.89 -9.87
N LYS A 162 -61.29 11.69 -9.90
CA LYS A 162 -60.46 12.50 -8.94
C LYS A 162 -60.85 12.74 -7.44
N PRO A 163 -60.00 13.37 -6.56
CA PRO A 163 -58.52 13.51 -6.48
C PRO A 163 -57.88 13.42 -5.03
N ALA A 164 -56.53 13.48 -5.00
CA ALA A 164 -55.65 14.12 -3.97
C ALA A 164 -54.94 13.31 -2.84
N LYS A 165 -53.62 13.61 -2.76
CA LYS A 165 -52.64 13.61 -1.65
C LYS A 165 -51.99 12.30 -1.12
N LYS A 166 -50.65 12.24 -1.38
CA LYS A 166 -49.53 11.48 -0.77
C LYS A 166 -49.50 11.55 0.79
N PRO A 167 -48.56 10.90 1.55
CA PRO A 167 -47.61 9.79 1.28
C PRO A 167 -47.54 8.69 2.40
N ALA A 168 -46.75 7.65 2.13
CA ALA A 168 -46.01 6.72 3.01
C ALA A 168 -46.12 6.80 4.55
N LYS A 169 -46.21 5.62 5.20
CA LYS A 169 -45.88 5.43 6.63
C LYS A 169 -44.58 4.65 6.86
N PRO A 170 -43.86 4.93 7.98
CA PRO A 170 -42.47 4.55 8.21
C PRO A 170 -42.28 3.48 9.31
N ALA A 171 -41.01 3.14 9.54
CA ALA A 171 -40.43 2.17 10.46
C ALA A 171 -40.98 2.14 11.91
N LYS A 172 -40.91 0.94 12.51
CA LYS A 172 -41.30 0.61 13.90
C LYS A 172 -40.39 1.28 14.94
N LYS A 173 -41.04 1.73 16.02
CA LYS A 173 -40.53 2.50 17.18
C LYS A 173 -39.73 1.66 18.19
N ALA A 174 -38.74 2.32 18.79
CA ALA A 174 -38.16 2.02 20.10
C ALA A 174 -38.88 2.85 21.21
N ALA A 175 -38.98 2.28 22.41
CA ALA A 175 -39.42 2.90 23.67
C ALA A 175 -38.29 2.69 24.70
N GLN A 176 -37.99 3.50 25.72
CA GLN A 176 -38.38 4.82 26.20
C GLN A 176 -37.27 5.29 27.19
N LYS A 177 -37.19 6.62 27.41
CA LYS A 177 -36.34 7.40 28.36
C LYS A 177 -36.41 6.91 29.82
N LYS A 178 -35.44 7.19 30.71
CA LYS A 178 -35.29 8.48 31.46
C LYS A 178 -33.89 8.70 32.09
N THR A 179 -33.56 9.98 32.26
CA THR A 179 -32.35 10.66 32.75
C THR A 179 -32.39 11.00 34.24
N ALA A 180 -31.23 11.07 34.92
CA ALA A 180 -30.90 12.08 35.96
C ALA A 180 -29.41 12.02 36.35
N ALA A 181 -28.77 13.18 36.63
CA ALA A 181 -27.35 13.32 36.93
C ALA A 181 -27.07 13.90 38.34
N LYS A 182 -26.01 13.36 38.98
CA LYS A 182 -25.06 13.88 39.99
C LYS A 182 -25.52 14.44 41.36
N LYS A 183 -24.98 13.83 42.44
CA LYS A 183 -24.32 14.52 43.58
C LYS A 183 -23.28 13.62 44.28
N LYS A 184 -22.20 14.24 44.77
CA LYS A 184 -20.98 13.66 45.39
C LYS A 184 -21.20 13.11 46.80
N THR A 185 -20.42 12.09 47.20
CA THR A 185 -19.92 11.88 48.58
C THR A 185 -18.63 11.04 48.57
N GLU A 186 -17.65 11.46 49.38
CA GLU A 186 -16.34 10.84 49.59
C GLU A 186 -16.37 9.79 50.72
N LYS A 187 -15.61 8.68 50.60
CA LYS A 187 -14.80 8.07 51.68
C LYS A 187 -13.84 6.99 51.15
N LYS A 188 -12.74 6.80 51.90
CA LYS A 188 -11.37 6.29 51.59
C LYS A 188 -11.20 4.74 51.60
N PRO A 189 -9.98 4.15 51.41
CA PRO A 189 -9.71 2.99 50.55
C PRO A 189 -9.48 1.66 51.30
N ALA A 190 -9.49 0.52 50.58
CA ALA A 190 -8.99 -0.76 51.05
C ALA A 190 -8.10 -1.43 49.99
N ALA A 191 -7.07 -2.10 50.49
CA ALA A 191 -5.89 -2.63 49.81
C ALA A 191 -6.09 -4.03 49.17
N GLU A 192 -4.99 -4.55 48.58
CA GLU A 192 -4.74 -5.95 48.15
C GLU A 192 -5.49 -6.48 46.91
N ALA A 193 -4.92 -7.23 45.97
CA ALA A 193 -3.58 -7.76 45.74
C ALA A 193 -3.47 -8.12 44.23
N LYS A 194 -2.27 -7.99 43.64
CA LYS A 194 -1.97 -8.52 42.29
C LYS A 194 -1.49 -9.97 42.38
N PRO A 195 -1.93 -10.90 41.53
CA PRO A 195 -1.12 -12.06 41.19
C PRO A 195 -0.28 -11.79 39.94
N LYS A 196 1.04 -11.78 40.15
CA LYS A 196 2.10 -11.73 39.13
C LYS A 196 2.02 -12.99 38.26
N LYS A 197 1.79 -12.85 36.95
CA LYS A 197 2.06 -13.96 36.00
C LYS A 197 3.57 -14.06 35.75
N ALA A 198 4.10 -15.24 36.04
CA ALA A 198 5.51 -15.60 36.05
C ALA A 198 6.22 -15.35 34.71
N LYS A 199 7.42 -14.76 34.78
CA LYS A 199 8.39 -14.71 33.68
C LYS A 199 8.89 -16.13 33.42
N LYS A 200 8.72 -16.64 32.19
CA LYS A 200 9.46 -17.82 31.72
C LYS A 200 10.92 -17.41 31.51
N THR A 201 11.82 -17.98 32.31
CA THR A 201 13.27 -17.90 32.13
C THR A 201 13.69 -18.78 30.96
N THR A 202 14.18 -18.19 29.87
CA THR A 202 14.87 -18.95 28.82
C THR A 202 16.34 -19.06 29.20
N VAL A 203 16.78 -20.25 29.55
CA VAL A 203 18.20 -20.57 29.78
C VAL A 203 18.89 -20.71 28.42
N GLU A 204 19.84 -19.82 28.13
CA GLU A 204 20.79 -19.98 27.04
C GLU A 204 21.70 -21.18 27.34
N ARG A 205 21.74 -22.18 26.44
CA ARG A 205 22.81 -23.18 26.43
C ARG A 205 23.86 -22.78 25.40
N LYS A 206 25.07 -22.52 25.93
CA LYS A 206 26.30 -22.16 25.23
C LYS A 206 26.67 -23.18 24.15
N ALA A 207 27.20 -22.65 23.05
CA ALA A 207 27.87 -23.40 21.99
C ALA A 207 29.10 -24.14 22.52
N ALA A 208 29.29 -25.40 22.11
CA ALA A 208 30.52 -26.14 22.26
C ALA A 208 31.24 -26.20 20.92
N SER A 209 32.32 -25.43 20.81
CA SER A 209 33.38 -25.59 19.82
C SER A 209 34.16 -26.88 20.12
N LYS A 210 34.18 -27.84 19.20
CA LYS A 210 35.22 -28.87 19.15
C LYS A 210 36.02 -28.69 17.86
N THR A 211 37.13 -28.00 17.98
CA THR A 211 38.31 -28.14 17.12
C THR A 211 39.43 -28.71 17.99
N LYS A 212 40.00 -29.84 17.56
CA LYS A 212 41.42 -30.25 17.60
C LYS A 212 41.60 -31.75 17.79
N GLY A 213 42.52 -32.29 17.00
CA GLY A 213 42.99 -33.68 16.94
C GLY A 213 42.92 -34.15 15.49
N GLY A 214 43.97 -34.20 14.67
CA GLY A 214 45.41 -34.17 14.95
C GLY A 214 46.03 -35.54 14.67
N THR A 215 46.16 -35.85 13.37
CA THR A 215 47.14 -36.68 12.61
C THR A 215 46.48 -37.10 11.32
#